data_AF-A0A2X3CT05-F1
#
_entry.id   AF-A0A2X3CT05-F1
#
_cell.length_a   1.000
_cell.length_b   1.000
_cell.length_c   1.000
_cell.angle_alpha   90.00
_cell.angle_beta   90.00
_cell.angle_gamma   90.00
#
_symmetry.space_group_name_H-M   'P 1'
#
loop_
_entity.id
_entity.type
_entity.pdbx_description
1 polymer ?
#
loop_
_entity_poly.entity_id
_entity_poly.type
_entity_poly.pdbx_seq_one_letter_code
_entity_poly.pdbx_strand_id
1 'polypeptide(L)'
;MLSHPAEKYRPYPPIALPDRRWPDRQISHAPRWLSTDLRDGNQALAEPMDSARKLQFWDLLLECGFKEIEVAFPFRLTNRFQLCPPAD
;
A
#
# COMPACT_ATOMS: atom_id res chain seq x y z
N MET A 1 13.77 10.15 30.29
CA MET A 1 13.65 10.74 28.94
C MET A 1 15.04 11.08 28.42
N LEU A 2 15.27 11.03 27.10
CA LEU A 2 16.54 11.49 26.52
C LEU A 2 16.73 12.99 26.78
N SER A 3 17.93 13.40 27.16
CA SER A 3 18.30 14.80 27.40
C SER A 3 18.34 15.61 26.10
N HIS A 4 18.75 14.99 24.99
CA HIS A 4 18.81 15.61 23.66
C HIS A 4 18.11 14.71 22.63
N PRO A 5 16.76 14.65 22.61
CA PRO A 5 16.03 13.75 21.71
C PRO A 5 16.25 14.03 20.22
N ALA A 6 16.69 15.25 19.88
CA ALA A 6 17.02 15.63 18.51
C ALA A 6 18.22 14.84 17.94
N GLU A 7 19.19 14.45 18.77
CA GLU A 7 20.40 13.73 18.33
C GLU A 7 20.12 12.28 17.91
N LYS A 8 18.96 11.74 18.27
CA LYS A 8 18.53 10.39 17.86
C LYS A 8 18.33 10.28 16.35
N TYR A 9 18.02 11.39 15.68
CA TYR A 9 17.63 11.42 14.28
C TYR A 9 18.68 12.15 13.46
N ARG A 10 19.08 11.53 12.34
CA ARG A 10 20.05 12.13 11.41
C ARG A 10 19.31 12.75 10.22
N PRO A 11 19.79 13.89 9.68
CA PRO A 11 19.27 14.44 8.45
C PRO A 11 19.39 13.44 7.29
N TYR A 12 18.41 13.44 6.39
CA TYR A 12 18.46 12.64 5.17
C TYR A 12 19.52 13.22 4.22
N PRO A 13 20.41 12.40 3.62
CA PRO A 13 21.46 12.89 2.73
C PRO A 13 20.88 13.51 1.44
N PRO A 14 21.41 14.63 0.94
CA PRO A 14 20.96 15.21 -0.32
C PRO A 14 21.16 14.25 -1.50
N ILE A 15 20.15 14.10 -2.36
CA ILE A 15 20.25 13.34 -3.61
C ILE A 15 20.55 14.32 -4.76
N ALA A 16 21.70 14.16 -5.41
CA ALA A 16 22.08 14.94 -6.58
C ALA A 16 21.41 14.40 -7.85
N LEU A 17 20.36 15.09 -8.30
CA LEU A 17 19.71 14.87 -9.60
C LEU A 17 19.72 16.20 -10.38
N PRO A 18 20.86 16.58 -10.99
CA PRO A 18 21.02 17.88 -11.65
C PRO A 18 20.08 18.04 -12.84
N ASP A 19 19.88 16.97 -13.62
CA ASP A 19 19.03 16.99 -14.83
C ASP A 19 17.59 16.53 -14.57
N ARG A 20 17.09 16.68 -13.33
CA ARG A 20 15.73 16.29 -12.99
C ARG A 20 14.73 17.10 -13.83
N ARG A 21 13.77 16.41 -14.46
CA ARG A 21 12.78 17.04 -15.35
C ARG A 21 11.39 17.14 -14.75
N TRP A 22 11.15 16.51 -13.60
CA TRP A 22 9.82 16.51 -12.96
C TRP A 22 9.33 17.89 -12.51
N PRO A 23 10.18 18.89 -12.13
CA PRO A 23 9.68 20.21 -11.78
C PRO A 23 8.99 20.96 -12.93
N ASP A 24 9.41 20.70 -14.18
CA ASP A 24 8.89 21.38 -15.37
C ASP A 24 7.75 20.61 -16.06
N ARG A 25 7.38 19.43 -15.55
CA ARG A 25 6.39 18.56 -16.18
C ARG A 25 5.05 18.64 -15.47
N GLN A 26 3.98 18.81 -16.23
CA GLN A 26 2.61 18.67 -15.74
C GLN A 26 2.09 17.26 -16.04
N ILE A 27 1.32 16.70 -15.10
CA ILE A 27 0.65 15.40 -15.28
C ILE A 27 -0.49 15.61 -16.29
N SER A 28 -0.48 14.86 -17.39
CA SER A 28 -1.46 14.99 -18.49
C SER A 28 -2.46 13.84 -18.59
N HIS A 29 -2.25 12.76 -17.85
CA HIS A 29 -3.07 11.55 -17.90
C HIS A 29 -3.01 10.86 -16.54
N ALA A 30 -4.05 10.06 -16.24
CA ALA A 30 -4.06 9.24 -15.04
C ALA A 30 -2.99 8.13 -15.13
N PRO A 31 -2.27 7.83 -14.04
CA PRO A 31 -1.39 6.68 -14.01
C PRO A 31 -2.20 5.37 -13.97
N ARG A 32 -1.50 4.25 -14.09
CA ARG A 32 -2.04 2.95 -13.68
C ARG A 32 -2.13 2.92 -12.16
N TRP A 33 -3.30 2.59 -11.64
CA TRP A 33 -3.56 2.54 -10.20
C TRP A 33 -3.51 1.10 -9.70
N LEU A 34 -2.81 0.90 -8.59
CA LEU A 34 -2.80 -0.33 -7.82
C LEU A 34 -3.25 -0.01 -6.39
N SER A 35 -4.36 -0.60 -5.96
CA SER A 35 -4.82 -0.52 -4.57
C SER A 35 -4.10 -1.59 -3.73
N THR A 36 -3.65 -1.21 -2.54
CA THR A 36 -2.99 -2.12 -1.57
C THR A 36 -3.83 -2.34 -0.32
N ASP A 37 -5.06 -1.83 -0.31
CA ASP A 37 -5.90 -1.68 0.87
C ASP A 37 -6.23 -3.02 1.54
N LEU A 38 -6.48 -4.07 0.76
CA LEU A 38 -6.78 -5.41 1.26
C LEU A 38 -5.58 -6.12 1.90
N ARG A 39 -4.36 -5.65 1.63
CA ARG A 39 -3.12 -6.21 2.19
C ARG A 39 -2.49 -5.24 3.18
N ASP A 40 -1.90 -4.15 2.68
CA ASP A 40 -1.07 -3.24 3.47
C ASP A 40 -1.94 -2.39 4.40
N GLY A 41 -3.04 -1.86 3.86
CA GLY A 41 -4.06 -1.17 4.66
C GLY A 41 -4.64 -2.07 5.75
N ASN A 42 -5.04 -3.29 5.39
CA ASN A 42 -5.56 -4.27 6.33
C ASN A 42 -4.55 -4.66 7.43
N GLN A 43 -3.25 -4.70 7.14
CA GLN A 43 -2.21 -5.01 8.12
C GLN A 43 -1.96 -3.87 9.11
N ALA A 44 -2.25 -2.62 8.73
CA ALA A 44 -2.09 -1.45 9.58
C ALA A 44 -3.24 -1.29 10.61
N LEU A 45 -4.34 -2.02 10.46
CA LEU A 45 -5.49 -1.94 11.37
C LEU A 45 -5.19 -2.63 12.71
N ALA A 46 -5.63 -2.01 13.81
CA ALA A 46 -5.60 -2.64 15.13
C ALA A 46 -6.47 -3.92 15.17
N GLU A 47 -7.64 -3.85 14.53
CA GLU A 47 -8.52 -5.00 14.28
C GLU A 47 -8.57 -5.26 12.76
N PRO A 48 -7.90 -6.32 12.28
CA PRO A 48 -7.92 -6.66 10.86
C PRO A 48 -9.35 -6.90 10.34
N MET A 49 -9.56 -6.62 9.06
CA MET A 49 -10.81 -6.91 8.38
C MET A 49 -11.09 -8.41 8.40
N ASP A 50 -12.32 -8.76 8.77
CA ASP A 50 -12.87 -10.09 8.53
C ASP A 50 -13.18 -10.29 7.03
N SER A 51 -13.57 -11.51 6.68
CA SER A 51 -13.91 -11.90 5.32
C SER A 51 -15.01 -11.04 4.70
N ALA A 52 -16.02 -10.64 5.48
CA ALA A 52 -17.17 -9.87 4.99
C ALA A 52 -16.75 -8.44 4.63
N ARG A 53 -15.98 -7.79 5.51
CA ARG A 53 -15.41 -6.46 5.26
C ARG A 53 -14.44 -6.47 4.08
N LYS A 54 -13.64 -7.53 3.93
CA LYS A 54 -12.74 -7.67 2.77
C LYS A 54 -13.51 -7.77 1.45
N LEU A 55 -14.59 -8.54 1.40
CA LEU A 55 -15.44 -8.65 0.21
C LEU A 55 -16.14 -7.32 -0.12
N GLN A 56 -16.73 -6.68 0.88
CA GLN A 56 -17.36 -5.36 0.70
C GLN A 56 -16.36 -4.33 0.15
N PHE A 57 -15.12 -4.35 0.65
CA PHE A 57 -14.13 -3.40 0.19
C PHE A 57 -13.57 -3.76 -1.20
N TRP A 58 -13.44 -5.04 -1.50
CA TRP A 58 -13.15 -5.51 -2.85
C TRP A 58 -14.18 -5.01 -3.87
N ASP A 59 -15.48 -5.18 -3.58
CA ASP A 59 -16.56 -4.71 -4.46
C ASP A 59 -16.49 -3.19 -4.66
N LEU A 60 -16.24 -2.43 -3.59
CA LEU A 60 -16.06 -0.98 -3.67
C LEU A 60 -14.88 -0.58 -4.57
N LEU A 61 -13.74 -1.29 -4.48
CA LEU A 61 -12.58 -1.03 -5.34
C LEU A 61 -12.88 -1.32 -6.81
N LEU A 62 -13.66 -2.37 -7.08
CA LEU A 62 -14.13 -2.68 -8.43
C LEU A 62 -15.09 -1.60 -8.97
N GLU A 63 -16.05 -1.14 -8.15
CA GLU A 63 -16.97 -0.06 -8.49
C GLU A 63 -16.23 1.26 -8.78
N CYS A 64 -15.16 1.54 -8.03
CA CYS A 64 -14.27 2.68 -8.28
C CYS A 64 -13.42 2.55 -9.56
N GLY A 65 -13.38 1.36 -10.16
CA GLY A 65 -12.70 1.10 -11.43
C GLY A 65 -11.24 0.69 -11.32
N PHE A 66 -10.75 0.31 -10.12
CA PHE A 66 -9.40 -0.23 -9.98
C PHE A 66 -9.21 -1.50 -10.83
N LYS A 67 -8.06 -1.59 -11.50
CA LYS A 67 -7.70 -2.73 -12.35
C LYS A 67 -6.59 -3.59 -11.76
N GLU A 68 -5.87 -3.06 -10.79
CA GLU A 68 -4.82 -3.77 -10.06
C GLU A 68 -5.10 -3.61 -8.56
N ILE A 69 -5.20 -4.74 -7.85
CA ILE A 69 -5.52 -4.78 -6.42
C ILE A 69 -4.63 -5.84 -5.76
N GLU A 70 -3.84 -5.47 -4.76
CA GLU A 70 -3.05 -6.38 -3.94
C GLU A 70 -3.95 -7.04 -2.89
N VAL A 71 -4.24 -8.33 -3.07
CA VAL A 71 -5.25 -9.05 -2.27
C VAL A 71 -4.69 -9.81 -1.07
N ALA A 72 -3.40 -10.16 -1.06
CA ALA A 72 -2.83 -11.04 -0.04
C ALA A 72 -1.30 -11.00 0.02
N PHE A 73 -0.76 -11.44 1.17
CA PHE A 73 0.64 -11.85 1.32
C PHE A 73 0.68 -13.36 1.65
N PRO A 74 0.82 -14.25 0.65
CA PRO A 74 0.52 -15.68 0.79
C PRO A 74 1.42 -16.42 1.79
N PHE A 75 2.61 -15.91 2.10
CA PHE A 75 3.56 -16.58 2.99
C PHE A 75 3.34 -16.34 4.50
N ARG A 76 2.42 -15.45 4.90
CA ARG A 76 2.11 -15.18 6.33
C ARG A 76 0.68 -15.52 6.75
N LEU A 77 -0.13 -16.07 5.85
CA LEU A 77 -1.54 -16.32 6.12
C LEU A 77 -1.74 -17.74 6.67
N THR A 78 -1.64 -17.90 8.00
CA THR A 78 -1.95 -19.17 8.68
C THR A 78 -3.46 -19.38 8.87
N ASN A 79 -4.34 -18.41 8.55
CA ASN A 79 -5.78 -18.59 8.69
C ASN A 79 -6.61 -17.79 7.67
N ARG A 80 -7.43 -18.52 6.91
CA ARG A 80 -8.82 -18.23 6.48
C ARG A 80 -9.11 -16.85 5.87
N PHE A 81 -8.77 -16.65 4.60
CA PHE A 81 -9.66 -16.12 3.54
C PHE A 81 -8.84 -16.10 2.25
N GLN A 82 -9.29 -16.82 1.22
CA GLN A 82 -8.49 -17.08 0.04
C GLN A 82 -9.22 -16.55 -1.19
N LEU A 83 -8.93 -15.31 -1.58
CA LEU A 83 -9.31 -14.78 -2.90
C LEU A 83 -8.48 -15.42 -4.03
N CYS A 84 -7.32 -15.98 -3.70
CA CYS A 84 -6.39 -16.57 -4.66
C CYS A 84 -6.21 -18.06 -4.34
N PRO A 85 -6.73 -19.01 -5.16
CA PRO A 85 -6.60 -20.45 -4.89
C PRO A 85 -5.14 -20.87 -4.69
N PRO A 86 -4.88 -22.01 -4.01
CA PRO A 86 -3.51 -22.51 -3.86
C PRO A 86 -2.91 -22.71 -5.26
N ALA A 87 -1.66 -22.27 -5.44
CA ALA A 87 -0.92 -22.55 -6.66
C ALA A 87 -0.48 -24.03 -6.62
N ASP A 88 -0.89 -24.80 -7.62
CA ASP A 88 -0.30 -26.11 -7.94
C ASP A 88 1.09 -25.93 -8.58
#